data_AF-A0A961XJY3-F1
#
_entry.id   AF-A0A961XJY3-F1
#
_cell.length_a   1.000
_cell.length_b   1.000
_cell.length_c   1.000
_cell.angle_alpha   90.00
_cell.angle_beta   90.00
_cell.angle_gamma   90.00
#
_symmetry.space_group_name_H-M   'P 1'
#
loop_
_entity.id
_entity.type
_entity.pdbx_description
1 polymer ?
#
loop_
_entity_poly.entity_id
_entity_poly.type
_entity_poly.pdbx_seq_one_letter_code
_entity_poly.pdbx_strand_id
1 'polypeptide(L)'
;RIENGASWAEFRPYDGTRFEIEIDFETPAIGRQSFKSDIDAGVFRRDISRARTFGFLKDVERLWAAGYALGSSLENSVVIGEDHKVINVEGLRYEDEFVRHKTLDAMGDLALAGARFIGLFRSYRGGHKLNAAALKQLLSDSSAFEIVETVSRERGRSAEMVQVSAPVYAPWAI
;
A
#
# COMPACT_ATOMS: atom_id res chain seq x y z
N ARG A 1 -2.33 15.01 13.32
CA ARG A 1 -1.55 13.78 13.65
C ARG A 1 -2.46 12.89 14.49
N ILE A 2 -2.47 11.58 14.21
CA ILE A 2 -3.17 10.58 15.01
C ILE A 2 -2.15 9.58 15.54
N GLU A 3 -2.38 9.13 16.76
CA GLU A 3 -1.58 8.12 17.43
C GLU A 3 -2.48 6.97 17.89
N ASN A 4 -1.93 5.75 17.86
CA ASN A 4 -2.56 4.55 18.38
C ASN A 4 -1.46 3.68 19.02
N GLY A 5 -1.29 3.82 20.34
CA GLY A 5 -0.17 3.20 21.04
C GLY A 5 1.17 3.71 20.52
N ALA A 6 2.04 2.81 20.07
CA ALA A 6 3.33 3.16 19.49
C ALA A 6 3.27 3.56 18.00
N SER A 7 2.12 3.36 17.32
CA SER A 7 1.93 3.69 15.91
C SER A 7 1.37 5.09 15.73
N TRP A 8 1.75 5.78 14.66
CA TRP A 8 1.20 7.11 14.36
C TRP A 8 1.18 7.40 12.86
N ALA A 9 0.28 8.30 12.46
CA ALA A 9 0.20 8.84 11.11
C ALA A 9 -0.01 10.37 11.15
N GLU A 10 0.59 11.07 10.21
CA GLU A 10 0.64 12.54 10.21
C GLU A 10 0.63 13.09 8.78
N PHE A 11 -0.14 14.17 8.59
CA PHE A 11 -0.06 15.04 7.43
C PHE A 11 0.74 16.29 7.78
N ARG A 12 1.58 16.75 6.85
CA ARG A 12 2.32 18.01 6.93
C ARG A 12 2.17 18.78 5.62
N PRO A 13 2.12 20.13 5.65
CA PRO A 13 2.25 20.94 4.45
C PRO A 13 3.58 20.63 3.75
N TYR A 14 3.52 20.46 2.43
CA TYR A 14 4.68 20.21 1.58
C TYR A 14 4.33 20.53 0.13
N ASP A 15 5.23 21.19 -0.58
CA ASP A 15 5.04 21.60 -1.98
C ASP A 15 5.33 20.43 -2.93
N GLY A 16 4.42 19.45 -2.95
CA GLY A 16 4.55 18.21 -3.71
C GLY A 16 3.73 17.08 -3.10
N THR A 17 3.85 15.86 -3.63
CA THR A 17 3.24 14.67 -3.01
C THR A 17 4.37 13.80 -2.45
N ARG A 18 4.56 13.78 -1.14
CA ARG A 18 5.65 13.02 -0.50
C ARG A 18 5.11 11.99 0.48
N PHE A 19 5.72 10.80 0.45
CA PHE A 19 5.42 9.72 1.39
C PHE A 19 6.68 9.37 2.18
N GLU A 20 6.55 9.29 3.50
CA GLU A 20 7.58 8.78 4.41
C GLU A 20 6.98 7.70 5.30
N ILE A 21 7.16 6.46 4.90
CA ILE A 21 6.60 5.30 5.58
C ILE A 21 7.72 4.54 6.26
N GLU A 22 7.50 4.23 7.53
CA GLU A 22 8.41 3.45 8.33
C GLU A 22 7.66 2.28 8.96
N ILE A 23 8.21 1.09 8.78
CA ILE A 23 7.73 -0.15 9.39
C ILE A 23 8.77 -0.64 10.39
N ASP A 24 8.30 -1.33 11.41
CA ASP A 24 9.14 -1.92 12.44
C ASP A 24 8.51 -3.24 12.87
N PHE A 25 8.94 -4.33 12.24
CA PHE A 25 8.48 -5.68 12.52
C PHE A 25 9.54 -6.41 13.33
N GLU A 26 9.10 -7.14 14.36
CA GLU A 26 10.00 -7.93 15.23
C GLU A 26 10.68 -9.07 14.46
N THR A 27 10.07 -9.53 13.36
CA THR A 27 10.63 -10.60 12.53
C THR A 27 11.86 -10.13 11.76
N PRO A 28 13.04 -10.77 11.93
CA PRO A 28 14.28 -10.37 11.27
C PRO A 28 14.23 -10.28 9.74
N ALA A 29 13.43 -11.11 9.06
CA ALA A 29 13.26 -11.04 7.60
C ALA A 29 12.70 -9.69 7.12
N ILE A 30 11.93 -8.99 7.95
CA ILE A 30 11.35 -7.69 7.63
C ILE A 30 12.13 -6.60 8.37
N GLY A 31 12.22 -6.73 9.69
CA GLY A 31 12.89 -5.76 10.56
C GLY A 31 12.28 -4.37 10.49
N ARG A 32 13.13 -3.38 10.78
CA ARG A 32 12.81 -1.96 10.63
C ARG A 32 13.26 -1.47 9.26
N GLN A 33 12.33 -0.90 8.51
CA GLN A 33 12.58 -0.39 7.16
C GLN A 33 11.91 0.97 6.97
N SER A 34 12.48 1.81 6.12
CA SER A 34 11.91 3.12 5.78
C SER A 34 11.94 3.37 4.29
N PHE A 35 10.83 3.83 3.73
CA PHE A 35 10.74 4.33 2.37
C PHE A 35 10.33 5.80 2.41
N LYS A 36 11.12 6.66 1.76
CA LYS A 36 10.91 8.11 1.75
C LYS A 36 11.12 8.62 0.33
N SER A 37 10.06 9.10 -0.32
CA SER A 37 10.18 9.63 -1.68
C SER A 37 9.10 10.66 -1.98
N ASP A 38 9.48 11.62 -2.81
CA ASP A 38 8.56 12.39 -3.61
C ASP A 38 7.95 11.48 -4.68
N ILE A 39 6.63 11.55 -4.83
CA ILE A 39 5.86 10.63 -5.64
C ILE A 39 5.35 11.34 -6.89
N ASP A 40 5.75 10.80 -8.04
CA ASP A 40 5.13 11.04 -9.33
C ASP A 40 4.77 9.70 -10.00
N ALA A 41 4.23 9.77 -11.23
CA ALA A 41 3.82 8.58 -11.96
C ALA A 41 5.00 7.66 -12.33
N GLY A 42 6.19 8.23 -12.55
CA GLY A 42 7.41 7.49 -12.86
C GLY A 42 7.92 6.71 -11.64
N VAL A 43 8.01 7.39 -10.49
CA VAL A 43 8.38 6.78 -9.20
C VAL A 43 7.37 5.69 -8.84
N PHE A 44 6.06 5.97 -8.92
CA PHE A 44 5.04 4.96 -8.65
C PHE A 44 5.24 3.70 -9.52
N ARG A 45 5.39 3.88 -10.83
CA ARG A 45 5.55 2.75 -11.77
C ARG A 45 6.80 1.94 -11.47
N ARG A 46 7.94 2.61 -11.25
CA ARG A 46 9.24 1.97 -11.19
C ARG A 46 9.56 1.40 -9.80
N ASP A 47 9.12 2.09 -8.75
CA ASP A 47 9.60 1.84 -7.39
C ASP A 47 8.53 1.27 -6.46
N ILE A 48 7.24 1.48 -6.72
CA ILE A 48 6.15 1.10 -5.80
C ILE A 48 5.23 0.02 -6.37
N SER A 49 4.82 0.16 -7.63
CA SER A 49 3.69 -0.59 -8.21
C SER A 49 3.84 -2.12 -8.20
N ARG A 50 5.09 -2.63 -8.20
CA ARG A 50 5.37 -4.07 -8.22
C ARG A 50 5.58 -4.70 -6.84
N ALA A 51 5.51 -3.92 -5.75
CA ALA A 51 5.73 -4.43 -4.40
C ALA A 51 4.55 -5.31 -3.97
N ARG A 52 4.82 -6.61 -3.75
CA ARG A 52 3.79 -7.60 -3.40
C ARG A 52 3.35 -7.47 -1.95
N THR A 53 2.12 -7.92 -1.70
CA THR A 53 1.64 -8.12 -0.34
C THR A 53 2.40 -9.24 0.35
N PHE A 54 2.33 -9.31 1.68
CA PHE A 54 3.10 -10.26 2.45
C PHE A 54 2.35 -10.77 3.69
N GLY A 55 2.69 -11.98 4.11
CA GLY A 55 2.10 -12.63 5.26
C GLY A 55 2.97 -13.76 5.83
N PHE A 56 2.65 -14.21 7.04
CA PHE A 56 3.35 -15.32 7.66
C PHE A 56 2.69 -16.66 7.32
N LEU A 57 3.50 -17.68 7.06
CA LEU A 57 3.01 -19.02 6.73
C LEU A 57 2.05 -19.57 7.81
N LYS A 58 2.39 -19.37 9.09
CA LYS A 58 1.55 -19.76 10.23
C LYS A 58 0.13 -19.15 10.22
N ASP A 59 -0.03 -18.00 9.58
CA ASP A 59 -1.31 -17.30 9.50
C ASP A 59 -2.10 -17.72 8.26
N VAL A 60 -1.46 -18.29 7.24
CA VAL A 60 -2.10 -18.69 5.96
C VAL A 60 -3.19 -19.74 6.21
N GLU A 61 -2.87 -20.80 6.94
CA GLU A 61 -3.84 -21.88 7.21
C GLU A 61 -5.08 -21.36 7.96
N ARG A 62 -4.86 -20.49 8.96
CA ARG A 62 -5.95 -19.85 9.71
C ARG A 62 -6.78 -18.93 8.84
N LEU A 63 -6.15 -18.14 7.97
CA LEU A 63 -6.84 -17.23 7.05
C LEU A 63 -7.69 -18.02 6.06
N TRP A 64 -7.15 -19.09 5.48
CA TRP A 64 -7.87 -19.98 4.57
C TRP A 64 -9.06 -20.65 5.24
N ALA A 65 -8.88 -21.17 6.46
CA ALA A 65 -9.97 -21.75 7.24
C ALA A 65 -11.10 -20.74 7.55
N ALA A 66 -10.76 -19.46 7.66
CA ALA A 66 -11.72 -18.36 7.84
C ALA A 66 -12.26 -17.77 6.53
N GLY A 67 -11.91 -18.34 5.36
CA GLY A 67 -12.36 -17.89 4.04
C GLY A 67 -11.63 -16.65 3.51
N TYR A 68 -10.52 -16.24 4.11
CA TYR A 68 -9.68 -15.13 3.66
C TYR A 68 -8.46 -15.63 2.87
N ALA A 69 -7.85 -14.76 2.06
CA ALA A 69 -6.62 -15.03 1.32
C ALA A 69 -6.65 -16.28 0.40
N LEU A 70 -7.83 -16.72 -0.05
CA LEU A 70 -8.01 -17.93 -0.88
C LEU A 70 -7.33 -17.85 -2.26
N GLY A 71 -7.06 -16.64 -2.75
CA GLY A 71 -6.31 -16.40 -3.98
C GLY A 71 -4.81 -16.15 -3.77
N SER A 72 -4.32 -16.24 -2.53
CA SER A 72 -2.91 -16.00 -2.22
C SER A 72 -2.05 -17.16 -2.71
N SER A 73 -0.99 -16.85 -3.44
CA SER A 73 0.03 -17.80 -3.90
C SER A 73 1.42 -17.20 -3.73
N LEU A 74 2.46 -18.03 -3.83
CA LEU A 74 3.85 -17.54 -3.81
C LEU A 74 4.15 -16.61 -5.00
N GLU A 75 3.40 -16.69 -6.09
CA GLU A 75 3.60 -15.81 -7.24
C GLU A 75 3.13 -14.37 -6.97
N ASN A 76 2.08 -14.20 -6.16
CA ASN A 76 1.45 -12.90 -5.91
C ASN A 76 1.74 -12.32 -4.53
N SER A 77 2.24 -13.14 -3.60
CA SER A 77 2.49 -12.76 -2.21
C SER A 77 3.87 -13.20 -1.76
N VAL A 78 4.51 -12.38 -0.91
CA VAL A 78 5.74 -12.73 -0.21
C VAL A 78 5.36 -13.44 1.09
N VAL A 79 5.79 -14.68 1.26
CA VAL A 79 5.47 -15.46 2.45
C VAL A 79 6.70 -15.60 3.34
N ILE A 80 6.53 -15.31 4.63
CA ILE A 80 7.57 -15.49 5.64
C ILE A 80 7.33 -16.83 6.37
N GLY A 81 8.32 -17.71 6.32
CA GLY A 81 8.32 -19.01 6.99
C GLY A 81 8.50 -18.90 8.50
N GLU A 82 8.34 -20.04 9.19
CA GLU A 82 8.53 -20.11 10.65
C GLU A 82 9.98 -19.85 11.08
N ASP A 83 10.95 -20.11 10.20
CA ASP A 83 12.37 -19.83 10.41
C ASP A 83 12.74 -18.34 10.20
N HIS A 84 11.72 -17.47 10.11
CA HIS A 84 11.87 -16.04 9.83
C HIS A 84 12.58 -15.74 8.51
N LYS A 85 12.43 -16.59 7.49
CA LYS A 85 12.96 -16.35 6.14
C LYS A 85 11.86 -16.24 5.09
N VAL A 86 12.19 -15.58 3.99
CA VAL A 86 11.34 -15.51 2.81
C VAL A 86 11.37 -16.86 2.11
N ILE A 87 10.20 -17.46 1.87
CA ILE A 87 10.08 -18.79 1.25
C ILE A 87 9.98 -18.74 -0.27
N ASN A 88 9.72 -17.56 -0.84
CA ASN A 88 9.68 -17.32 -2.28
C ASN A 88 11.05 -17.66 -2.91
N VAL A 89 11.07 -18.59 -3.87
CA VAL A 89 12.31 -19.08 -4.51
C VAL A 89 13.02 -17.98 -5.29
N GLU A 90 12.25 -17.10 -5.92
CA GLU A 90 12.72 -15.91 -6.63
C GLU A 90 13.14 -14.77 -5.69
N GLY A 91 12.89 -14.91 -4.38
CA GLY A 91 13.18 -13.90 -3.38
C GLY A 91 12.29 -12.66 -3.48
N LEU A 92 12.83 -11.52 -3.06
CA LEU A 92 12.15 -10.22 -3.11
C LEU A 92 12.42 -9.51 -4.44
N ARG A 93 11.45 -8.73 -4.89
CA ARG A 93 11.59 -7.84 -6.07
C ARG A 93 12.40 -6.59 -5.74
N TYR A 94 12.38 -6.19 -4.47
CA TYR A 94 13.13 -5.08 -3.91
C TYR A 94 13.67 -5.50 -2.55
N GLU A 95 14.86 -5.04 -2.17
CA GLU A 95 15.42 -5.33 -0.83
C GLU A 95 14.49 -4.85 0.30
N ASP A 96 13.77 -3.76 0.05
CA ASP A 96 12.81 -3.10 0.95
C ASP A 96 11.35 -3.28 0.47
N GLU A 97 11.03 -4.44 -0.16
CA GLU A 97 9.70 -4.71 -0.75
C GLU A 97 8.55 -4.55 0.27
N PHE A 98 8.77 -4.89 1.54
CA PHE A 98 7.76 -4.80 2.59
C PHE A 98 7.31 -3.34 2.87
N VAL A 99 8.25 -2.42 3.03
CA VAL A 99 7.91 -0.99 3.26
C VAL A 99 7.38 -0.31 2.00
N ARG A 100 7.83 -0.74 0.82
CA ARG A 100 7.26 -0.28 -0.46
C ARG A 100 5.81 -0.72 -0.61
N HIS A 101 5.49 -1.96 -0.24
CA HIS A 101 4.10 -2.42 -0.23
C HIS A 101 3.26 -1.64 0.79
N LYS A 102 3.78 -1.33 1.98
CA LYS A 102 3.07 -0.44 2.93
C LYS A 102 2.92 0.99 2.45
N THR A 103 3.83 1.45 1.60
CA THR A 103 3.66 2.72 0.89
C THR A 103 2.57 2.62 -0.17
N LEU A 104 2.52 1.52 -0.94
CA LEU A 104 1.45 1.25 -1.90
C LEU A 104 0.07 1.20 -1.22
N ASP A 105 -0.03 0.50 -0.09
CA ASP A 105 -1.25 0.45 0.75
C ASP A 105 -1.69 1.86 1.16
N ALA A 106 -0.76 2.66 1.71
CA ALA A 106 -1.06 4.03 2.13
C ALA A 106 -1.50 4.93 0.96
N MET A 107 -0.85 4.82 -0.20
CA MET A 107 -1.28 5.53 -1.41
C MET A 107 -2.70 5.17 -1.83
N GLY A 108 -3.06 3.88 -1.75
CA GLY A 108 -4.41 3.40 -2.04
C GLY A 108 -5.44 3.89 -1.02
N ASP A 109 -5.13 3.79 0.28
CA ASP A 109 -6.02 4.26 1.35
C ASP A 109 -6.28 5.77 1.25
N LEU A 110 -5.26 6.57 0.94
CA LEU A 110 -5.41 8.03 0.81
C LEU A 110 -6.14 8.43 -0.47
N ALA A 111 -6.08 7.62 -1.53
CA ALA A 111 -6.85 7.87 -2.76
C ALA A 111 -8.37 7.84 -2.52
N LEU A 112 -8.84 7.22 -1.42
CA LEU A 112 -10.25 7.25 -1.01
C LEU A 112 -10.75 8.65 -0.66
N ALA A 113 -9.86 9.64 -0.50
CA ALA A 113 -10.24 11.05 -0.37
C ALA A 113 -10.98 11.59 -1.60
N GLY A 114 -10.87 10.92 -2.76
CA GLY A 114 -11.49 11.33 -4.02
C GLY A 114 -10.73 12.44 -4.76
N ALA A 115 -9.63 12.95 -4.19
CA ALA A 115 -8.75 13.93 -4.79
C ALA A 115 -7.28 13.54 -4.55
N ARG A 116 -6.39 14.01 -5.43
CA ARG A 116 -4.95 13.82 -5.23
C ARG A 116 -4.48 14.66 -4.04
N PHE A 117 -3.82 14.00 -3.11
CA PHE A 117 -3.15 14.66 -2.00
C PHE A 117 -1.92 15.45 -2.45
N ILE A 118 -1.83 16.71 -2.00
CA ILE A 118 -0.65 17.56 -2.07
C ILE A 118 -0.23 17.84 -0.63
N GLY A 119 0.99 17.47 -0.29
CA GLY A 119 1.54 17.51 1.04
C GLY A 119 2.47 16.33 1.29
N LEU A 120 2.84 16.17 2.57
CA LEU A 120 3.65 15.08 3.07
C LEU A 120 2.81 14.19 3.99
N PHE A 121 2.73 12.90 3.66
CA PHE A 121 2.17 11.88 4.54
C PHE A 121 3.29 11.08 5.20
N ARG A 122 3.27 11.02 6.53
CA ARG A 122 4.24 10.29 7.35
C ARG A 122 3.53 9.24 8.18
N SER A 123 4.12 8.05 8.29
CA SER A 123 3.54 6.96 9.06
C SER A 123 4.61 6.09 9.69
N TYR A 124 4.43 5.73 10.96
CA TYR A 124 5.27 4.79 11.69
C TYR A 124 4.41 3.64 12.20
N ARG A 125 4.79 2.41 11.81
CA ARG A 125 4.03 1.18 12.12
C ARG A 125 2.54 1.33 11.78
N GLY A 126 2.27 2.00 10.65
CA GLY A 126 0.92 2.28 10.17
C GLY A 126 0.27 1.08 9.48
N GLY A 127 -1.04 1.17 9.29
CA GLY A 127 -1.84 0.22 8.55
C GLY A 127 -3.19 0.83 8.18
N HIS A 128 -4.02 0.10 7.43
CA HIS A 128 -5.26 0.63 6.85
C HIS A 128 -6.16 1.39 7.82
N LYS A 129 -6.36 0.86 9.04
CA LYS A 129 -7.17 1.52 10.08
C LYS A 129 -6.62 2.89 10.47
N LEU A 130 -5.29 3.00 10.62
CA LEU A 130 -4.62 4.24 11.01
C LEU A 130 -4.61 5.25 9.86
N ASN A 131 -4.37 4.79 8.62
CA ASN A 131 -4.42 5.62 7.42
C ASN A 131 -5.83 6.20 7.23
N ALA A 132 -6.87 5.37 7.32
CA ALA A 132 -8.26 5.80 7.23
C ALA A 132 -8.64 6.76 8.36
N ALA A 133 -8.20 6.52 9.60
CA ALA A 133 -8.43 7.42 10.72
C ALA A 133 -7.77 8.79 10.48
N ALA A 134 -6.51 8.80 10.04
CA ALA A 134 -5.78 10.03 9.74
C ALA A 134 -6.47 10.82 8.63
N LEU A 135 -6.87 10.15 7.54
CA LEU A 135 -7.60 10.79 6.44
C LEU A 135 -8.93 11.37 6.92
N LYS A 136 -9.69 10.61 7.72
CA LYS A 136 -10.95 11.08 8.29
C LYS A 136 -10.76 12.32 9.17
N GLN A 137 -9.70 12.37 9.99
CA GLN A 137 -9.40 13.55 10.79
C GLN A 137 -9.05 14.75 9.90
N LEU A 138 -8.20 14.57 8.90
CA LEU A 138 -7.85 15.64 7.96
C LEU A 138 -9.10 16.24 7.31
N LEU A 139 -9.98 15.38 6.77
CA LEU A 139 -11.20 15.82 6.09
C LEU A 139 -12.25 16.40 7.04
N SER A 140 -12.18 16.11 8.35
CA SER A 140 -13.08 16.70 9.34
C SER A 140 -12.69 18.11 9.77
N ASP A 141 -11.45 18.53 9.50
CA ASP A 141 -10.92 19.84 9.85
C ASP A 141 -10.61 20.64 8.58
N SER A 142 -11.58 21.46 8.15
CA SER A 142 -11.43 22.31 6.96
C SER A 142 -10.38 23.42 7.11
N SER A 143 -9.85 23.66 8.32
CA SER A 143 -8.72 24.58 8.50
C SER A 143 -7.37 23.93 8.21
N ALA A 144 -7.33 22.58 8.14
CA ALA A 144 -6.11 21.80 7.95
C ALA A 144 -5.79 21.51 6.47
N PHE A 145 -6.70 21.83 5.55
CA PHE A 145 -6.49 21.65 4.11
C PHE A 145 -7.28 22.67 3.29
N GLU A 146 -6.89 22.81 2.03
CA GLU A 146 -7.66 23.52 1.02
C GLU A 146 -7.77 22.66 -0.24
N ILE A 147 -8.81 22.90 -1.03
CA ILE A 147 -8.98 22.26 -2.33
C ILE A 147 -8.48 23.25 -3.39
N VAL A 148 -7.47 22.83 -4.14
CA VAL A 148 -6.86 23.63 -5.20
C VAL A 148 -7.06 22.98 -6.56
N GLU A 149 -7.25 23.78 -7.58
CA GLU A 149 -7.20 23.32 -8.96
C GLU A 149 -5.75 23.24 -9.43
N THR A 150 -5.36 22.08 -9.95
CA THR A 150 -4.04 21.91 -10.55
C THR A 150 -4.18 21.90 -12.07
N VAL A 151 -3.18 22.40 -12.80
CA VAL A 151 -3.12 22.24 -14.25
C VAL A 151 -3.27 20.77 -14.61
N SER A 152 -4.32 20.46 -15.38
CA SER A 152 -4.60 19.10 -15.85
C SER A 152 -3.35 18.58 -16.54
N ARG A 153 -2.72 17.54 -15.98
CA ARG A 153 -1.75 16.75 -16.74
C ARG A 153 -2.52 16.18 -17.92
N GLU A 154 -2.03 16.40 -19.14
CA GLU A 154 -2.57 15.76 -20.35
C GLU A 154 -2.94 14.32 -20.00
N ARG A 155 -4.22 13.97 -20.22
CA ARG A 155 -4.76 12.64 -19.93
C ARG A 155 -3.75 11.61 -20.44
N GLY A 156 -3.05 10.94 -19.51
CA GLY A 156 -2.25 9.78 -19.84
C GLY A 156 -3.16 8.84 -20.60
N ARG A 157 -2.85 8.65 -21.90
CA ARG A 157 -3.60 7.92 -22.94
C ARG A 157 -4.93 7.35 -22.44
N SER A 158 -6.04 7.85 -22.98
CA SER A 158 -7.32 7.15 -22.97
C SER A 158 -7.11 5.73 -23.46
N ALA A 159 -6.82 4.80 -22.54
CA ALA A 159 -7.04 3.40 -22.79
C ALA A 159 -8.55 3.27 -22.91
N GLU A 160 -9.03 3.02 -24.12
CA GLU A 160 -10.41 2.61 -24.31
C GLU A 160 -10.68 1.48 -23.31
N MET A 161 -11.71 1.65 -22.47
CA MET A 161 -12.21 0.55 -21.67
C MET A 161 -12.72 -0.50 -22.64
N VAL A 162 -11.91 -1.53 -22.89
CA VAL A 162 -12.34 -2.69 -23.67
C VAL A 162 -13.35 -3.43 -22.81
N GLN A 163 -14.61 -3.38 -23.22
CA GLN A 163 -15.69 -4.12 -22.59
C GLN A 163 -15.38 -5.61 -22.72
N VAL A 164 -15.14 -6.29 -21.58
CA VAL A 164 -14.94 -7.75 -21.57
C VAL A 164 -16.33 -8.39 -21.79
N SER A 165 -16.65 -8.72 -23.04
CA SER A 165 -17.96 -9.22 -23.44
C SER A 165 -18.07 -10.75 -23.46
N ALA A 166 -17.28 -11.47 -22.66
CA ALA A 166 -17.39 -12.93 -22.59
C ALA A 166 -17.19 -13.45 -21.17
N PRO A 167 -18.07 -14.33 -20.65
CA PRO A 167 -17.78 -15.09 -19.46
C PRO A 167 -16.60 -16.02 -19.75
N VAL A 168 -15.49 -15.83 -19.04
CA VAL A 168 -14.40 -16.81 -19.00
C VAL A 168 -14.94 -18.03 -18.27
N TYR A 169 -15.24 -19.08 -19.03
CA TYR A 169 -15.69 -20.38 -18.51
C TYR A 169 -14.63 -20.94 -17.55
N ALA A 170 -15.01 -21.14 -16.28
CA ALA A 170 -14.15 -21.76 -15.28
C ALA A 170 -14.10 -23.28 -15.54
N PRO A 171 -12.94 -23.92 -15.77
CA PRO A 171 -12.88 -25.31 -16.23
C PRO A 171 -13.21 -26.39 -15.18
N TRP A 172 -13.67 -26.03 -13.98
CA TRP A 172 -13.79 -26.96 -12.85
C TRP A 172 -15.23 -27.32 -12.45
N ALA A 173 -16.22 -26.99 -13.28
CA ALA A 173 -17.58 -27.52 -13.11
C ALA A 173 -17.79 -28.75 -14.02
N ILE A 174 -17.48 -29.94 -13.50
CA ILE A 174 -18.13 -31.21 -13.83
C ILE A 174 -18.61 -31.82 -12.52
#